data_AF-A0A660P973-F1
#
_entry.id   AF-A0A660P973-F1
#
_cell.length_a   1.000
_cell.length_b   1.000
_cell.length_c   1.000
_cell.angle_alpha   90.00
_cell.angle_beta   90.00
_cell.angle_gamma   90.00
#
_symmetry.space_group_name_H-M   'P 1'
#
loop_
_entity.id
_entity.type
_entity.pdbx_description
1 polymer ?
#
loop_
_entity_poly.entity_id
_entity_poly.type
_entity_poly.pdbx_seq_one_letter_code
_entity_poly.pdbx_strand_id
1 'polypeptide(L)' 'MQESGNILKVNIEEEMKSSYIDYSMSVIVSRALPDVRDGMKPVHRRVL' A
#
# COMPACT_ATOMS: atom_id res chain seq x y z
N MET A 1 -35.12 -16.16 9.92
CA MET A 1 -34.84 -15.52 8.62
C MET A 1 -33.44 -14.95 8.73
N GLN A 2 -32.47 -15.50 8.01
CA GLN A 2 -31.04 -15.23 8.24
C GLN A 2 -30.71 -13.75 8.01
N GLU A 3 -30.18 -13.07 9.04
CA GLU A 3 -29.46 -11.82 8.89
C GLU A 3 -28.09 -12.13 8.28
N SER A 4 -28.02 -12.11 6.95
CA SER A 4 -26.74 -12.12 6.24
C SER A 4 -26.06 -10.77 6.50
N GLY A 5 -25.11 -10.74 7.44
CA GLY A 5 -24.32 -9.55 7.74
C GLY A 5 -23.76 -8.91 6.47
N ASN A 6 -23.72 -7.57 6.43
CA ASN A 6 -23.37 -6.74 5.28
C ASN A 6 -22.23 -7.29 4.40
N ILE A 7 -22.58 -8.09 3.37
CA ILE A 7 -21.63 -8.55 2.35
C ILE A 7 -21.57 -7.47 1.27
N LEU A 8 -20.47 -6.74 1.23
CA LEU A 8 -20.17 -5.82 0.13
C LEU A 8 -19.63 -6.61 -1.05
N LYS A 9 -20.36 -6.58 -2.17
CA LYS A 9 -19.87 -7.14 -3.43
C LYS A 9 -18.95 -6.10 -4.08
N VAL A 10 -17.71 -6.49 -4.36
CA VAL A 10 -16.69 -5.68 -5.03
C VAL A 10 -16.31 -6.31 -6.37
N ASN A 11 -16.04 -5.48 -7.36
CA ASN A 11 -15.53 -5.95 -8.65
C ASN A 11 -14.05 -6.33 -8.49
N ILE A 12 -13.71 -7.58 -8.81
CA ILE A 12 -12.36 -8.11 -8.64
C ILE A 12 -11.32 -7.38 -9.51
N GLU A 13 -11.67 -6.97 -10.73
CA GLU A 13 -10.74 -6.29 -11.63
C GLU A 13 -10.34 -4.92 -11.09
N GLU A 14 -11.34 -4.17 -10.61
CA GLU A 14 -11.14 -2.85 -10.01
C GLU A 14 -10.35 -2.94 -8.69
N GLU A 15 -10.72 -3.89 -7.82
CA GLU A 15 -10.05 -4.10 -6.54
C GLU A 15 -8.58 -4.49 -6.72
N MET A 16 -8.30 -5.41 -7.64
CA MET A 16 -6.94 -5.85 -7.93
C MET A 16 -6.08 -4.72 -8.48
N LYS A 17 -6.64 -3.89 -9.36
CA LYS A 17 -5.94 -2.72 -9.91
C LYS A 17 -5.64 -1.70 -8.81
N SER A 18 -6.61 -1.38 -7.96
CA SER A 18 -6.41 -0.43 -6.85
C SER A 18 -5.36 -0.95 -5.88
N SER A 19 -5.54 -2.17 -5.39
CA SER A 19 -4.62 -2.82 -4.44
C SER A 19 -3.19 -2.88 -4.98
N TYR A 20 -3.03 -3.17 -6.28
CA TYR A 20 -1.71 -3.20 -6.92
C TYR A 20 -1.06 -1.81 -6.93
N ILE A 21 -1.81 -0.77 -7.29
CA ILE A 21 -1.31 0.61 -7.33
C ILE A 21 -0.97 1.10 -5.93
N ASP A 22 -1.84 0.87 -4.95
CA ASP A 22 -1.64 1.29 -3.56
C ASP A 22 -0.39 0.66 -2.95
N TYR A 23 -0.22 -0.65 -3.15
CA TYR A 23 0.98 -1.34 -2.70
C TYR A 23 2.23 -0.84 -3.43
N SER A 24 2.18 -0.75 -4.76
CA SER A 24 3.33 -0.31 -5.57
C SER A 24 3.79 1.10 -5.18
N MET A 25 2.85 2.03 -5.01
CA MET A 25 3.15 3.39 -4.57
C MET A 25 3.81 3.40 -3.18
N SER A 26 3.28 2.62 -2.23
CA SER A 26 3.83 2.47 -0.89
C SER A 26 5.26 1.93 -0.91
N VAL A 27 5.55 0.95 -1.77
CA VAL A 27 6.91 0.41 -1.93
C VAL A 27 7.85 1.47 -2.49
N ILE A 28 7.45 2.16 -3.57
CA ILE A 28 8.31 3.13 -4.25
C ILE A 28 8.71 4.26 -3.29
N VAL A 29 7.73 4.89 -2.65
CA VAL A 29 7.93 6.09 -1.84
C VAL A 29 8.53 5.78 -0.47
N SER A 30 8.01 4.72 0.19
CA SER A 30 8.24 4.52 1.63
C SER A 30 9.17 3.35 1.94
N ARG A 31 9.77 2.72 0.92
CA ARG A 31 10.65 1.56 1.14
C ARG A 31 11.85 1.50 0.20
N ALA A 32 11.62 1.64 -1.10
CA ALA A 32 12.61 1.32 -2.12
C ALA A 32 13.56 2.50 -2.40
N LEU A 33 13.02 3.70 -2.64
CA LEU A 33 13.82 4.87 -3.03
C LEU A 33 14.35 5.63 -1.80
N PRO A 34 15.61 6.08 -1.83
CA PRO A 34 16.15 6.99 -0.82
C PRO A 34 15.62 8.41 -1.01
N ASP A 35 15.60 9.20 0.07
CA ASP A 35 15.26 10.62 0.00
C ASP A 35 16.43 11.40 -0.65
N VAL A 36 16.12 12.38 -1.49
CA VAL A 36 17.12 13.18 -2.22
C VAL A 36 17.94 14.09 -1.30
N ARG A 37 17.43 14.43 -0.12
CA ARG A 37 18.06 15.37 0.81
C ARG A 37 19.23 14.75 1.56
N ASP A 38 19.11 13.48 1.90
CA ASP A 38 20.06 12.75 2.76
C ASP A 38 20.58 11.44 2.14
N GLY A 39 19.98 10.97 1.04
CA GLY A 39 20.33 9.70 0.41
C GLY A 39 19.94 8.47 1.23
N MET A 40 19.17 8.62 2.31
CA MET A 40 18.86 7.54 3.24
C MET A 40 17.52 6.88 2.92
N LYS A 41 17.50 5.55 3.01
CA LYS A 41 16.25 4.77 3.00
C LYS A 41 15.50 4.92 4.34
N PRO A 42 14.17 4.77 4.35
CA PRO A 42 13.36 4.91 5.56
C PRO A 42 13.75 3.99 6.73
N VAL A 43 14.38 2.84 6.48
CA VAL A 43 14.88 1.97 7.55
C VAL A 43 16.08 2.58 8.27
N HIS A 44 17.01 3.22 7.57
CA HIS A 44 18.20 3.81 8.18
C HIS A 44 17.83 4.98 9.10
N ARG A 45 16.89 5.83 8.68
CA ARG A 45 16.36 6.93 9.50
C ARG A 45 15.65 6.49 10.78
N ARG A 46 15.22 5.23 10.90
CA ARG A 46 14.56 4.69 12.09
C ARG A 46 15.52 4.01 13.07
N VAL A 47 16.72 3.65 12.61
CA VAL A 47 17.74 2.97 13.43
C VAL A 47 18.67 3.97 14.09
N LEU A 48 18.91 5.11 13.44
CA LEU A 48 19.57 6.28 14.02
C LEU A 48 18.65 6.99 15.02
#